data_AF-A0A6V8KQ02-F1
#
_entry.id   AF-A0A6V8KQ02-F1
#
_cell.length_a   1.000
_cell.length_b   1.000
_cell.length_c   1.000
_cell.angle_alpha   90.00
_cell.angle_beta   90.00
_cell.angle_gamma   90.00
#
_symmetry.space_group_name_H-M   'P 1'
#
loop_
_entity.id
_entity.type
_entity.pdbx_description
1 polymer ?
#
loop_
_entity_poly.entity_id
_entity_poly.type
_entity_poly.pdbx_seq_one_letter_code
_entity_poly.pdbx_strand_id
1 'polypeptide(L)'
;MRGERRDSLVQTIDFAPTLLDFFGLPIPDDMRGTPLRDTARDAGLFGSFGGHVSLTDGRYVYMRAPAAPGNTPLLEHTLMPTHMHRHSCPRSCAAPNSSLLYDLLDDPGQERPLADDEVELRMIGLLVELMRANDAPPSQYERLGLPYTGPVAAEHLQIRRQWAQVEQCQARIVPGDYPAARSALTRRCATCSPPRRPKLYWPNTPPD
;
A
#
# COMPACT_ATOMS: atom_id res chain seq x y z
N MET A 1 -21.53 16.28 24.66
CA MET A 1 -22.56 15.78 23.73
C MET A 1 -22.60 14.26 23.84
N ARG A 2 -23.73 13.67 24.24
CA ARG A 2 -23.86 12.20 24.43
C ARG A 2 -24.84 11.68 23.38
N GLY A 3 -24.38 10.76 22.53
CA GLY A 3 -25.21 10.13 21.49
C GLY A 3 -25.25 10.84 20.13
N GLU A 4 -24.41 11.86 19.90
CA GLU A 4 -24.30 12.52 18.60
C GLU A 4 -23.32 11.79 17.69
N ARG A 5 -23.67 11.71 16.39
CA ARG A 5 -22.79 11.20 15.33
C ARG A 5 -22.18 12.37 14.56
N ARG A 6 -20.94 12.22 14.12
CA ARG A 6 -20.25 13.17 13.24
C ARG A 6 -19.75 12.42 12.03
N ASP A 7 -19.92 13.04 10.86
CA ASP A 7 -19.48 12.51 9.57
C ASP A 7 -18.13 13.10 9.13
N SER A 8 -17.46 13.84 10.03
CA SER A 8 -16.11 14.35 9.80
C SER A 8 -15.11 13.21 9.62
N LEU A 9 -14.30 13.28 8.57
CA LEU A 9 -13.22 12.33 8.34
C LEU A 9 -12.11 12.52 9.39
N VAL A 10 -11.58 11.43 9.93
CA VAL A 10 -10.54 11.43 10.98
C VAL A 10 -9.51 10.36 10.68
N GLN A 11 -8.30 10.51 11.22
CA GLN A 11 -7.20 9.55 11.04
C GLN A 11 -6.63 9.11 12.38
N THR A 12 -5.91 7.99 12.40
CA THR A 12 -5.28 7.46 13.63
C THR A 12 -4.31 8.44 14.27
N ILE A 13 -3.68 9.33 13.47
CA ILE A 13 -2.77 10.36 13.97
C ILE A 13 -3.47 11.41 14.86
N ASP A 14 -4.79 11.53 14.77
CA ASP A 14 -5.60 12.47 15.55
C ASP A 14 -5.84 11.98 16.98
N PHE A 15 -5.61 10.70 17.27
CA PHE A 15 -5.80 10.14 18.60
C PHE A 15 -4.83 10.73 19.63
N ALA A 16 -3.55 10.88 19.27
CA ALA A 16 -2.56 11.43 20.18
C ALA A 16 -2.89 12.86 20.66
N PRO A 17 -3.11 13.86 19.78
CA PRO A 17 -3.46 15.21 20.20
C PRO A 17 -4.83 15.27 20.90
N THR A 18 -5.78 14.41 20.53
CA THR A 18 -7.08 14.33 21.23
C THR A 18 -6.93 13.89 22.68
N LEU A 19 -6.07 12.90 22.94
CA LEU A 19 -5.81 12.43 24.30
C LEU A 19 -5.07 13.50 25.12
N LEU A 20 -4.03 14.11 24.55
CA LEU A 20 -3.28 15.18 25.23
C LEU A 20 -4.20 16.32 25.64
N ASP A 21 -5.02 16.78 24.71
CA ASP A 21 -5.98 17.84 24.98
C ASP A 21 -7.02 17.44 26.04
N PHE A 22 -7.57 16.21 25.95
CA PHE A 22 -8.53 15.72 26.93
C PHE A 22 -7.98 15.75 28.36
N PHE A 23 -6.68 15.50 28.53
CA PHE A 23 -5.99 15.59 29.81
C PHE A 23 -5.44 16.98 30.14
N GLY A 24 -5.64 17.98 29.26
CA GLY A 24 -5.15 19.34 29.44
C GLY A 24 -3.62 19.46 29.32
N LEU A 25 -2.97 18.55 28.60
CA LEU A 25 -1.53 18.56 28.35
C LEU A 25 -1.19 19.35 27.08
N PRO A 26 -0.01 19.98 27.00
CA PRO A 26 0.42 20.68 25.80
C PRO A 26 0.60 19.70 24.63
N ILE A 27 0.10 20.07 23.46
CA ILE A 27 0.31 19.34 22.20
C ILE A 27 1.64 19.83 21.60
N PRO A 28 2.61 18.95 21.34
CA PRO A 28 3.85 19.32 20.66
C PRO A 28 3.63 19.88 19.25
N ASP A 29 4.44 20.85 18.84
CA ASP A 29 4.34 21.54 17.54
C ASP A 29 4.64 20.63 16.33
N ASP A 30 5.32 19.50 16.56
CA ASP A 30 5.64 18.51 15.53
C ASP A 30 4.50 17.48 15.29
N MET A 31 3.47 17.47 16.13
CA MET A 31 2.29 16.63 15.91
C MET A 31 1.47 17.16 14.73
N ARG A 32 1.32 16.33 13.70
CA ARG A 32 0.55 16.65 12.48
C ARG A 32 -0.94 16.31 12.57
N GLY A 33 -1.37 15.66 13.66
CA GLY A 33 -2.78 15.37 13.92
C GLY A 33 -3.51 16.55 14.55
N THR A 34 -4.84 16.52 14.57
CA THR A 34 -5.68 17.55 15.18
C THR A 34 -6.65 16.90 16.18
N PRO A 35 -7.01 17.55 17.29
CA PRO A 35 -8.04 17.03 18.19
C PRO A 35 -9.37 16.76 17.46
N LEU A 36 -10.02 15.63 17.74
CA LEU A 36 -11.24 15.19 17.04
C LEU A 36 -12.41 16.17 17.11
N ARG A 37 -12.45 17.07 18.10
CA ARG A 37 -13.49 18.11 18.19
C ARG A 37 -13.34 19.21 17.14
N ASP A 38 -12.11 19.44 16.66
CA ASP A 38 -11.74 20.52 15.76
C ASP A 38 -11.35 19.98 14.38
N THR A 39 -11.36 18.65 14.21
CA THR A 39 -10.94 17.99 12.96
C THR A 39 -12.03 18.09 11.90
N ALA A 40 -11.73 18.83 10.83
CA ALA A 40 -12.47 18.81 9.57
C ALA A 40 -11.45 18.73 8.44
N ARG A 41 -11.17 17.50 7.95
CA ARG A 41 -10.29 17.26 6.81
C ARG A 41 -11.12 16.84 5.59
N ASP A 42 -10.71 17.30 4.43
CA ASP A 42 -11.37 16.94 3.16
C ASP A 42 -10.95 15.56 2.65
N ALA A 43 -9.74 15.10 3.02
CA ALA A 43 -9.24 13.79 2.62
C ALA A 43 -8.27 13.17 3.65
N GLY A 44 -8.20 11.83 3.64
CA GLY A 44 -7.39 11.03 4.56
C GLY A 44 -6.52 10.03 3.82
N LEU A 45 -5.20 10.09 4.08
CA LEU A 45 -4.20 9.17 3.53
C LEU A 45 -4.04 7.94 4.42
N PHE A 46 -4.02 6.75 3.84
CA PHE A 46 -3.77 5.50 4.55
C PHE A 46 -3.12 4.47 3.63
N GLY A 47 -2.60 3.38 4.19
CA GLY A 47 -1.96 2.36 3.39
C GLY A 47 -1.02 1.50 4.21
N SER A 48 -0.26 0.67 3.50
CA SER A 48 0.77 -0.18 4.10
C SER A 48 2.08 0.01 3.37
N PHE A 49 3.18 0.02 4.11
CA PHE A 49 4.52 0.10 3.52
C PHE A 49 4.72 -1.02 2.49
N GLY A 50 5.20 -0.67 1.29
CA GLY A 50 5.39 -1.61 0.19
C GLY A 50 4.10 -2.08 -0.50
N GLY A 51 2.93 -1.63 -0.05
CA GLY A 51 1.64 -1.90 -0.70
C GLY A 51 1.10 -0.69 -1.44
N HIS A 52 -0.23 -0.59 -1.46
CA HIS A 52 -0.94 0.57 -1.98
C HIS A 52 -0.75 1.80 -1.09
N VAL A 53 -0.67 2.95 -1.74
CA VAL A 53 -0.92 4.24 -1.08
C VAL A 53 -2.36 4.61 -1.39
N SER A 54 -3.18 4.70 -0.37
CA SER A 54 -4.62 4.85 -0.50
C SER A 54 -5.10 6.18 0.07
N LEU A 55 -6.17 6.69 -0.50
CA LEU A 55 -6.79 7.96 -0.16
C LEU A 55 -8.30 7.77 -0.09
N THR A 56 -8.94 8.49 0.83
CA THR A 56 -10.39 8.71 0.76
C THR A 56 -10.74 10.16 0.98
N ASP A 57 -11.75 10.66 0.25
CA ASP A 57 -12.38 11.97 0.45
C ASP A 57 -13.74 11.86 1.17
N GLY A 58 -14.04 10.69 1.73
CA GLY A 58 -15.33 10.36 2.37
C GLY A 58 -16.37 9.78 1.41
N ARG A 59 -16.28 10.04 0.11
CA ARG A 59 -17.13 9.41 -0.92
C ARG A 59 -16.37 8.35 -1.70
N TYR A 60 -15.23 8.70 -2.25
CA TYR A 60 -14.42 7.80 -3.06
C TYR A 60 -13.28 7.21 -2.23
N VAL A 61 -12.93 5.98 -2.54
CA VAL A 61 -11.70 5.34 -2.06
C VAL A 61 -10.83 5.06 -3.26
N TYR A 62 -9.65 5.65 -3.27
CA TYR A 62 -8.64 5.44 -4.29
C TYR A 62 -7.46 4.69 -3.70
N MET A 63 -7.03 3.61 -4.36
CA MET A 63 -5.89 2.79 -3.94
C MET A 63 -4.86 2.78 -5.06
N ARG A 64 -3.76 3.53 -4.88
CA ARG A 64 -2.68 3.61 -5.87
C ARG A 64 -1.72 2.45 -5.70
N ALA A 65 -1.59 1.63 -6.73
CA ALA A 65 -0.58 0.57 -6.79
C ALA A 65 0.78 1.10 -7.32
N PRO A 66 1.85 0.30 -7.18
CA PRO A 66 3.13 0.61 -7.84
C PRO A 66 2.95 0.68 -9.36
N ALA A 67 3.66 1.61 -10.01
CA ALA A 67 3.60 1.75 -11.46
C ALA A 67 4.19 0.55 -12.20
N ALA A 68 5.24 -0.04 -11.63
CA ALA A 68 5.93 -1.18 -12.19
C ALA A 68 5.65 -2.46 -11.38
N PRO A 69 5.53 -3.64 -12.03
CA PRO A 69 5.34 -4.92 -11.34
C PRO A 69 6.43 -5.26 -10.32
N GLY A 70 7.63 -4.69 -10.47
CA GLY A 70 8.76 -4.89 -9.56
C GLY A 70 8.62 -4.19 -8.21
N ASN A 71 7.69 -3.23 -8.06
CA ASN A 71 7.50 -2.44 -6.83
C ASN A 71 8.79 -1.81 -6.29
N THR A 72 9.68 -1.38 -7.20
CA THR A 72 10.93 -0.70 -6.89
C THR A 72 10.87 0.77 -7.31
N PRO A 73 11.53 1.70 -6.60
CA PRO A 73 12.34 1.50 -5.40
C PRO A 73 11.49 1.38 -4.12
N LEU A 74 11.77 0.39 -3.29
CA LEU A 74 11.17 0.24 -1.95
C LEU A 74 12.28 0.38 -0.91
N LEU A 75 12.52 1.61 -0.48
CA LEU A 75 13.54 1.92 0.52
C LEU A 75 12.92 1.87 1.91
N GLU A 76 13.48 1.01 2.76
CA GLU A 76 13.12 0.94 4.17
C GLU A 76 13.95 1.96 4.96
N HIS A 77 13.27 2.98 5.48
CA HIS A 77 13.90 4.02 6.30
C HIS A 77 13.78 3.73 7.81
N THR A 78 12.92 2.79 8.18
CA THR A 78 12.85 2.23 9.53
C THR A 78 13.63 0.93 9.56
N LEU A 79 14.65 0.85 10.42
CA LEU A 79 15.38 -0.38 10.75
C LEU A 79 14.37 -1.41 11.26
N MET A 80 13.87 -2.26 10.36
CA MET A 80 12.99 -3.37 10.72
C MET A 80 13.86 -4.60 10.96
N PRO A 81 13.90 -5.18 12.18
CA PRO A 81 14.81 -6.30 12.49
C PRO A 81 14.47 -7.61 11.75
N THR A 82 13.44 -7.61 10.91
CA THR A 82 12.93 -8.77 10.17
C THR A 82 13.58 -9.00 8.81
N HIS A 83 14.57 -8.21 8.39
CA HIS A 83 15.37 -8.48 7.18
C HIS A 83 16.49 -9.51 7.37
N MET A 84 16.55 -10.25 8.48
CA MET A 84 17.65 -11.19 8.70
C MET A 84 17.45 -12.58 8.09
N HIS A 85 16.24 -13.05 7.80
CA HIS A 85 16.04 -14.28 7.03
C HIS A 85 14.61 -14.37 6.51
N ARG A 86 14.40 -14.20 5.20
CA ARG A 86 13.20 -14.75 4.58
C ARG A 86 13.42 -15.16 3.13
N HIS A 87 13.14 -16.44 2.88
CA HIS A 87 12.69 -16.90 1.58
C HIS A 87 11.36 -16.18 1.28
N SER A 88 11.40 -15.12 0.48
CA SER A 88 10.20 -14.63 -0.19
C SER A 88 9.82 -15.65 -1.25
N CYS A 89 8.72 -16.38 -1.02
CA CYS A 89 8.09 -17.14 -2.08
C CYS A 89 7.56 -16.12 -3.10
N PRO A 90 8.06 -16.06 -4.35
CA PRO A 90 7.80 -14.91 -5.23
C PRO A 90 6.40 -14.89 -5.85
N ARG A 91 5.54 -15.89 -5.57
CA ARG A 91 4.41 -16.21 -6.48
C ARG A 91 3.02 -16.32 -5.86
N SER A 92 2.80 -16.11 -4.55
CA SER A 92 1.43 -16.26 -3.98
C SER A 92 1.01 -15.22 -2.96
N CYS A 93 1.77 -14.14 -2.79
CA CYS A 93 1.29 -12.93 -2.11
C CYS A 93 1.55 -11.75 -3.05
N ALA A 94 1.03 -11.83 -4.27
CA ALA A 94 0.83 -10.63 -5.06
C ALA A 94 -0.26 -9.85 -4.32
N ALA A 95 0.13 -8.78 -3.61
CA ALA A 95 -0.80 -7.67 -3.47
C ALA A 95 -1.34 -7.38 -4.90
N PRO A 96 -2.63 -7.07 -5.08
CA PRO A 96 -3.10 -6.70 -6.40
C PRO A 96 -2.22 -5.56 -6.88
N ASN A 97 -1.41 -5.79 -7.91
CA ASN A 97 -0.46 -4.78 -8.42
C ASN A 97 -1.19 -3.70 -9.23
N SER A 98 -2.51 -3.63 -9.13
CA SER A 98 -3.39 -2.76 -9.88
C SER A 98 -4.00 -1.69 -8.98
N SER A 99 -4.10 -0.48 -9.53
CA SER A 99 -4.77 0.63 -8.88
C SER A 99 -6.29 0.44 -8.94
N LEU A 100 -6.98 0.82 -7.86
CA LEU A 100 -8.42 0.63 -7.70
C LEU A 100 -9.10 1.93 -7.29
N LEU A 101 -10.34 2.11 -7.73
CA LEU A 101 -11.19 3.24 -7.37
C LEU A 101 -12.59 2.71 -7.05
N TYR A 102 -13.17 3.19 -5.95
CA TYR A 102 -14.50 2.81 -5.50
C TYR A 102 -15.31 4.06 -5.13
N ASP A 103 -16.62 4.03 -5.38
CA ASP A 103 -17.57 5.02 -4.86
C ASP A 103 -18.34 4.40 -3.68
N LEU A 104 -18.13 4.91 -2.47
CA LEU A 104 -18.76 4.42 -1.24
C LEU A 104 -20.25 4.78 -1.15
N LEU A 105 -20.75 5.75 -1.92
CA LEU A 105 -22.18 6.06 -1.93
C LEU A 105 -22.96 4.96 -2.62
N ASP A 106 -22.47 4.49 -3.77
CA ASP A 106 -23.14 3.46 -4.57
C ASP A 106 -22.68 2.04 -4.18
N ASP A 107 -21.48 1.92 -3.63
CA ASP A 107 -20.84 0.65 -3.25
C ASP A 107 -20.11 0.76 -1.90
N PRO A 108 -20.84 0.78 -0.78
CA PRO A 108 -20.22 0.81 0.56
C PRO A 108 -19.38 -0.45 0.86
N GLY A 109 -19.57 -1.53 0.10
CA GLY A 109 -18.84 -2.79 0.24
C GLY A 109 -17.51 -2.84 -0.50
N GLN A 110 -17.21 -1.88 -1.39
CA GLN A 110 -16.02 -1.87 -2.25
C GLN A 110 -15.90 -3.15 -3.12
N GLU A 111 -17.02 -3.64 -3.63
CA GLU A 111 -17.10 -4.83 -4.46
C GLU A 111 -16.88 -4.52 -5.96
N ARG A 112 -17.18 -3.30 -6.39
CA ARG A 112 -17.28 -2.88 -7.79
C ARG A 112 -16.31 -1.74 -8.08
N PRO A 113 -15.07 -2.03 -8.50
CA PRO A 113 -14.12 -0.99 -8.89
C PRO A 113 -14.64 -0.23 -10.11
N LEU A 114 -14.32 1.06 -10.17
CA LEU A 114 -14.71 1.98 -11.22
C LEU A 114 -13.50 2.37 -12.08
N ALA A 115 -13.71 2.52 -13.38
CA ALA A 115 -12.73 3.08 -14.32
C ALA A 115 -13.20 4.44 -14.85
N ASP A 116 -12.93 5.49 -14.08
CA ASP A 116 -13.27 6.88 -14.40
C ASP A 116 -12.03 7.77 -14.32
N ASP A 117 -11.64 8.35 -15.46
CA ASP A 117 -10.42 9.15 -15.58
C ASP A 117 -10.53 10.51 -14.87
N GLU A 118 -11.72 11.11 -14.82
CA GLU A 118 -11.93 12.41 -14.18
C GLU A 118 -11.82 12.28 -12.66
N VAL A 119 -12.48 11.25 -12.11
CA VAL A 119 -12.40 10.95 -10.68
C VAL A 119 -10.99 10.49 -10.31
N GLU A 120 -10.36 9.64 -11.11
CA GLU A 120 -8.98 9.21 -10.87
C GLU A 120 -8.01 10.41 -10.86
N LEU A 121 -8.13 11.34 -11.83
CA LEU A 121 -7.26 12.52 -11.90
C LEU A 121 -7.43 13.41 -10.66
N ARG A 122 -8.67 13.64 -10.21
CA ARG A 122 -8.97 14.39 -8.98
C ARG A 122 -8.35 13.72 -7.75
N MET A 123 -8.55 12.40 -7.61
CA MET A 123 -8.06 11.65 -6.45
C MET A 123 -6.52 11.55 -6.43
N ILE A 124 -5.85 11.42 -7.58
CA ILE A 124 -4.39 11.45 -7.65
C ILE A 124 -3.86 12.84 -7.30
N GLY A 125 -4.53 13.91 -7.73
CA GLY A 125 -4.17 15.29 -7.34
C GLY A 125 -4.13 15.44 -5.83
N LEU A 126 -5.21 15.07 -5.15
CA LEU A 126 -5.30 15.07 -3.68
C LEU A 126 -4.26 14.17 -3.02
N LEU A 127 -4.01 12.98 -3.58
CA LEU A 127 -3.00 12.05 -3.08
C LEU A 127 -1.60 12.69 -3.10
N VAL A 128 -1.21 13.29 -4.22
CA VAL A 128 0.10 13.94 -4.40
C VAL A 128 0.24 15.16 -3.48
N GLU A 129 -0.82 15.96 -3.35
CA GLU A 129 -0.83 17.10 -2.42
C GLU A 129 -0.62 16.64 -0.97
N LEU A 130 -1.36 15.61 -0.52
CA LEU A 130 -1.16 15.07 0.82
C LEU A 130 0.22 14.42 0.98
N MET A 131 0.73 13.69 -0.01
CA MET A 131 2.09 13.13 0.04
C MET A 131 3.15 14.22 0.21
N ARG A 132 3.00 15.35 -0.48
CA ARG A 132 3.89 16.51 -0.35
C ARG A 132 3.76 17.17 1.03
N ALA A 133 2.54 17.37 1.50
CA ALA A 133 2.27 17.92 2.84
C ALA A 133 2.77 17.01 3.98
N ASN A 134 3.04 15.73 3.70
CA ASN A 134 3.58 14.74 4.63
C ASN A 134 5.09 14.52 4.45
N ASP A 135 5.77 15.31 3.62
CA ASP A 135 7.21 15.17 3.29
C ASP A 135 7.59 13.75 2.83
N ALA A 136 6.74 13.12 2.02
CA ALA A 136 7.03 11.79 1.49
C ALA A 136 8.35 11.79 0.68
N PRO A 137 9.20 10.76 0.79
CA PRO A 137 10.48 10.74 0.10
C PRO A 137 10.31 10.60 -1.42
N PRO A 138 11.23 11.15 -2.25
CA PRO A 138 11.16 11.09 -3.71
C PRO A 138 11.00 9.68 -4.29
N SER A 139 11.61 8.68 -3.63
CA SER A 139 11.51 7.26 -4.01
C SER A 139 10.07 6.75 -4.04
N GLN A 140 9.17 7.28 -3.22
CA GLN A 140 7.75 6.90 -3.25
C GLN A 140 7.05 7.42 -4.51
N TYR A 141 7.40 8.61 -4.98
CA TYR A 141 6.82 9.16 -6.21
C TYR A 141 7.27 8.35 -7.44
N GLU A 142 8.56 7.99 -7.49
CA GLU A 142 9.11 7.11 -8.52
C GLU A 142 8.42 5.74 -8.52
N ARG A 143 8.23 5.12 -7.34
CA ARG A 143 7.55 3.83 -7.18
C ARG A 143 6.11 3.86 -7.71
N LEU A 144 5.39 4.94 -7.47
CA LEU A 144 3.98 5.11 -7.87
C LEU A 144 3.84 5.67 -9.30
N GLY A 145 4.94 6.06 -9.95
CA GLY A 145 4.93 6.73 -11.25
C GLY A 145 4.18 8.06 -11.19
N LEU A 146 4.44 8.86 -10.16
CA LEU A 146 3.84 10.16 -9.90
C LEU A 146 4.90 11.27 -9.95
N PRO A 147 4.51 12.51 -10.27
CA PRO A 147 5.46 13.61 -10.36
C PRO A 147 5.83 14.13 -8.96
N TYR A 148 7.13 14.18 -8.65
CA TYR A 148 7.61 14.79 -7.40
C TYR A 148 7.30 16.29 -7.36
N THR A 149 7.51 16.99 -8.47
CA THR A 149 7.19 18.41 -8.66
C THR A 149 6.21 18.61 -9.82
N GLY A 150 5.34 19.62 -9.71
CA GLY A 150 4.37 19.96 -10.77
C GLY A 150 2.98 19.33 -10.62
N PRO A 151 2.05 19.64 -11.54
CA PRO A 151 0.69 19.13 -11.51
C PRO A 151 0.62 17.68 -11.99
N VAL A 152 -0.43 16.97 -11.56
CA VAL A 152 -0.77 15.65 -12.07
C VAL A 152 -1.51 15.81 -13.40
N ALA A 153 -1.07 15.08 -14.42
CA ALA A 153 -1.70 15.02 -15.74
C ALA A 153 -2.24 13.61 -16.07
N ALA A 154 -3.03 13.51 -17.13
CA ALA A 154 -3.66 12.27 -17.61
C ALA A 154 -2.67 11.12 -17.90
N GLU A 155 -1.40 11.43 -18.16
CA GLU A 155 -0.35 10.43 -18.36
C GLU A 155 -0.06 9.57 -17.12
N HIS A 156 -0.43 10.06 -15.93
CA HIS A 156 -0.23 9.39 -14.64
C HIS A 156 -1.39 8.46 -14.26
N LEU A 157 -2.47 8.43 -15.05
CA LEU A 157 -3.61 7.53 -14.85
C LEU A 157 -3.18 6.08 -15.06
N GLN A 158 -3.57 5.20 -14.14
CA GLN A 158 -3.18 3.80 -14.10
C GLN A 158 -4.37 2.86 -14.15
N ILE A 159 -5.57 3.25 -13.70
CA ILE A 159 -6.70 2.31 -13.59
C ILE A 159 -7.02 1.66 -14.93
N ARG A 160 -7.23 2.46 -16.00
CA ARG A 160 -7.51 1.90 -17.32
C ARG A 160 -6.38 1.04 -17.86
N ARG A 161 -5.12 1.42 -17.61
CA ARG A 161 -3.93 0.68 -18.07
C ARG A 161 -3.80 -0.67 -17.36
N GLN A 162 -4.23 -0.73 -16.10
CA GLN A 162 -4.15 -1.90 -15.24
C GLN A 162 -5.47 -2.66 -15.16
N TRP A 163 -6.51 -2.26 -15.92
CA TRP A 163 -7.86 -2.82 -15.82
C TRP A 163 -7.90 -4.32 -16.07
N ALA A 164 -7.14 -4.81 -17.06
CA ALA A 164 -7.03 -6.25 -17.33
C ALA A 164 -6.49 -7.04 -16.11
N GLN A 165 -5.62 -6.42 -15.30
CA GLN A 165 -5.12 -7.04 -14.06
C GLN A 165 -6.17 -7.00 -12.95
N VAL A 166 -6.99 -5.92 -12.88
CA VAL A 166 -8.14 -5.85 -11.96
C VAL A 166 -9.11 -6.98 -12.26
N GLU A 167 -9.51 -7.16 -13.52
CA GLU A 167 -10.41 -8.23 -13.95
C GLU A 167 -9.83 -9.62 -13.63
N GLN A 168 -8.52 -9.80 -13.84
CA GLN A 168 -7.84 -11.05 -13.51
C GLN A 168 -7.79 -11.32 -11.99
N CYS A 169 -7.61 -10.30 -11.16
CA CYS A 169 -7.64 -10.43 -9.70
C CYS A 169 -9.04 -10.71 -9.16
N GLN A 170 -10.08 -10.18 -9.82
CA GLN A 170 -11.48 -10.44 -9.47
C GLN A 170 -11.98 -11.78 -9.99
N ALA A 171 -11.31 -12.37 -10.98
CA ALA A 171 -11.65 -13.69 -11.48
C ALA A 171 -11.58 -14.71 -10.33
N ARG A 172 -12.69 -15.43 -10.13
CA ARG A 172 -12.80 -16.42 -9.07
C ARG A 172 -11.78 -17.53 -9.32
N ILE A 173 -10.90 -17.78 -8.36
CA ILE A 173 -10.03 -18.96 -8.35
C ILE A 173 -10.94 -20.20 -8.40
N VAL A 174 -10.84 -20.98 -9.47
CA VAL A 174 -11.61 -22.22 -9.58
C VAL A 174 -10.85 -23.34 -8.87
N PRO A 175 -11.53 -24.34 -8.28
CA PRO A 175 -10.86 -25.46 -7.61
C PRO A 175 -9.81 -26.19 -8.46
N GLY A 176 -9.88 -26.09 -9.80
CA GLY A 176 -8.88 -26.62 -10.73
C GLY A 176 -7.56 -25.82 -10.83
N ASP A 177 -7.52 -24.58 -10.29
CA ASP A 177 -6.32 -23.73 -10.28
C ASP A 177 -5.37 -24.10 -9.12
N TYR A 178 -5.87 -24.84 -8.13
CA TYR A 178 -5.01 -25.39 -7.09
C TYR A 178 -4.19 -26.53 -7.67
N PRO A 179 -2.85 -26.56 -7.45
CA PRO A 179 -2.07 -27.71 -7.85
C PRO A 179 -2.63 -28.96 -7.15
N ALA A 180 -2.97 -29.98 -7.94
CA ALA A 180 -3.70 -31.17 -7.50
C ALA A 180 -3.03 -31.98 -6.37
N ALA A 181 -1.78 -31.66 -6.00
CA ALA A 181 -1.03 -32.37 -4.96
C ALA A 181 -0.39 -31.40 -3.96
N ARG A 182 -0.56 -31.69 -2.65
CA ARG A 182 0.20 -31.05 -1.55
C ARG A 182 1.72 -31.15 -1.72
N SER A 183 2.23 -32.11 -2.51
CA SER A 183 3.66 -32.27 -2.83
C SER A 183 4.20 -31.22 -3.81
N ALA A 184 3.34 -30.39 -4.43
CA ALA A 184 3.75 -29.26 -5.24
C ALA A 184 4.17 -28.03 -4.38
N LEU A 185 3.78 -27.98 -3.10
CA LEU A 185 4.17 -26.93 -2.17
C LEU A 185 5.62 -27.09 -1.67
N THR A 186 6.23 -28.27 -1.82
CA THR A 186 7.61 -28.54 -1.37
C THR A 186 8.65 -28.53 -2.48
N ARG A 187 8.23 -28.44 -3.76
CA ARG A 187 9.19 -28.21 -4.86
C ARG A 187 9.57 -26.74 -4.87
N ARG A 188 10.79 -26.45 -4.40
CA ARG A 188 11.45 -25.16 -4.64
C ARG A 188 11.28 -24.79 -6.11
N CYS A 189 10.80 -23.58 -6.36
CA CYS A 189 10.66 -23.02 -7.69
C CYS A 189 11.97 -23.25 -8.47
N ALA A 190 11.91 -23.88 -9.65
CA ALA A 190 13.09 -24.25 -10.43
C ALA A 190 13.95 -23.04 -10.84
N THR A 191 13.34 -21.85 -10.90
CA THR A 191 14.01 -20.57 -11.19
C THR A 191 14.64 -19.89 -9.97
N CYS A 192 14.34 -20.34 -8.74
CA CYS A 192 14.86 -19.76 -7.50
C CYS A 192 15.90 -20.66 -6.80
N SER A 193 16.36 -21.72 -7.45
CA SER A 193 17.47 -22.52 -6.90
C SER A 193 18.79 -21.83 -7.26
N PRO A 194 19.57 -21.30 -6.28
CA PRO A 194 20.92 -20.86 -6.58
C PRO A 194 21.71 -22.06 -7.14
N PRO A 195 22.72 -21.85 -8.02
CA PRO A 195 23.59 -22.94 -8.44
C PRO A 195 24.14 -23.62 -7.19
N ARG A 196 24.05 -24.95 -7.12
CA ARG A 196 24.60 -25.72 -5.99
C ARG A 196 26.07 -25.31 -5.84
N ARG A 197 26.38 -24.52 -4.80
CA ARG A 197 27.78 -24.29 -4.45
C ARG A 197 28.37 -25.68 -4.13
N PRO A 198 29.49 -26.08 -4.77
CA PRO A 198 30.16 -27.30 -4.37
C PRO A 198 30.49 -27.19 -2.88
N LYS A 199 30.15 -28.23 -2.11
CA LYS A 199 30.53 -28.31 -0.70
C LYS A 199 32.05 -28.27 -0.63
N LEU A 200 32.62 -27.18 -0.13
CA LEU A 200 33.99 -27.18 0.35
C LEU A 200 34.01 -28.10 1.58
N TYR A 201 34.52 -29.30 1.42
CA TYR A 201 34.74 -30.22 2.55
C TYR A 201 36.14 -29.90 3.10
N TRP A 202 36.21 -29.42 4.34
CA TRP A 202 37.48 -29.36 5.07
C TRP A 202 37.73 -30.76 5.65
N PRO A 203 38.85 -31.44 5.32
CA PRO A 203 39.14 -32.74 5.91
C PRO A 203 39.55 -32.55 7.37
N ASN A 204 38.63 -32.82 8.30
CA ASN A 204 38.95 -33.01 9.71
C ASN A 204 39.38 -34.48 9.92
N THR A 205 40.66 -34.77 9.68
CA THR A 205 41.32 -35.96 10.24
C THR A 205 42.31 -35.47 11.31
N PRO A 206 42.16 -35.84 12.58
CA PRO A 206 43.17 -35.57 13.59
C PRO A 206 44.44 -36.42 13.32
N PRO A 207 45.65 -35.91 13.61
CA PRO A 207 46.88 -36.69 13.47
C PRO A 207 47.01 -37.74 14.59
N ASP A 208 47.62 -38.87 14.24
CA ASP A 208 47.99 -39.98 15.13
C ASP A 208 49.02 -39.58 16.20
#